data_AF-A0A9D4WUK0-F1
#
_entry.id   AF-A0A9D4WUK0-F1
#
_cell.length_a   1.000
_cell.length_b   1.000
_cell.length_c   1.000
_cell.angle_alpha   90.00
_cell.angle_beta   90.00
_cell.angle_gamma   90.00
#
_symmetry.space_group_name_H-M   'P 1'
#
loop_
_entity.id
_entity.type
_entity.pdbx_description
1 polymer ?
#
loop_
_entity_poly.entity_id
_entity_poly.type
_entity_poly.pdbx_seq_one_letter_code
_entity_poly.pdbx_strand_id
1 'polypeptide(L)'
;EWVAFVAQRRDENFKKVSATNRERASNPTYAYKKGRLGYARLEEKILDETKSDATSLPPHVLWKEARVGKDGTVRDDVQHIYDECETLSQSISTAEDQENRSVLSRALNVPEYPGRVRGKGHGCTPTSLYKNPRRRNPSNQEVMETLQALQAQV
;
A
#
# COMPACT_ATOMS: atom_id res chain seq x y z
N GLU A 1 -26.11 -13.02 -25.96
CA GLU A 1 -25.08 -12.41 -25.07
C GLU A 1 -23.94 -11.72 -25.82
N TRP A 2 -23.31 -12.33 -26.83
CA TRP A 2 -22.18 -11.71 -27.58
C TRP A 2 -22.51 -10.33 -28.20
N VAL A 3 -23.67 -10.19 -28.85
CA VAL A 3 -24.07 -8.94 -29.50
C VAL A 3 -24.21 -7.78 -28.50
N ALA A 4 -24.79 -8.05 -27.31
CA ALA A 4 -24.94 -7.06 -26.26
C ALA A 4 -23.58 -6.62 -25.69
N PHE A 5 -22.65 -7.55 -25.48
CA PHE A 5 -21.29 -7.24 -25.08
C PHE A 5 -20.57 -6.36 -26.11
N VAL A 6 -20.66 -6.71 -27.39
CA VAL A 6 -20.03 -5.93 -28.47
C VAL A 6 -20.65 -4.53 -28.56
N ALA A 7 -21.97 -4.40 -28.42
CA ALA A 7 -22.64 -3.10 -28.37
C ALA A 7 -22.14 -2.25 -27.19
N GLN A 8 -22.01 -2.84 -26.00
CA GLN A 8 -21.47 -2.18 -24.81
C GLN A 8 -20.02 -1.70 -25.02
N ARG A 9 -19.17 -2.48 -25.68
CA ARG A 9 -17.77 -2.06 -25.95
C ARG A 9 -17.66 -0.99 -27.03
N ARG A 10 -18.68 -0.85 -27.88
CA ARG A 10 -18.76 0.19 -28.92
C ARG A 10 -19.39 1.49 -28.43
N ASP A 11 -20.04 1.46 -27.26
CA ASP A 11 -20.61 2.64 -26.62
C ASP A 11 -19.55 3.72 -26.37
N GLU A 12 -19.93 4.98 -26.61
CA GLU A 12 -19.02 6.12 -26.51
C GLU A 12 -18.62 6.39 -25.05
N ASN A 13 -19.52 6.14 -24.09
CA ASN A 13 -19.18 6.28 -22.68
C ASN A 13 -18.13 5.24 -22.26
N PHE A 14 -18.28 3.99 -22.71
CA PHE A 14 -17.26 2.96 -22.49
C PHE A 14 -15.90 3.36 -23.08
N LYS A 15 -15.87 3.85 -24.33
CA LYS A 15 -14.60 4.28 -24.98
C LYS A 15 -13.92 5.41 -24.21
N LYS A 16 -14.68 6.41 -23.75
CA LYS A 16 -14.14 7.52 -22.95
C LYS A 16 -13.50 7.01 -21.65
N VAL A 17 -14.23 6.21 -20.88
CA VAL A 17 -13.69 5.61 -19.64
C VAL A 17 -12.47 4.74 -19.92
N SER A 18 -12.49 3.96 -21.01
CA SER A 18 -11.35 3.13 -21.41
C SER A 18 -10.12 3.97 -21.78
N ALA A 19 -10.30 5.07 -22.52
CA ALA A 19 -9.22 5.98 -22.89
C ALA A 19 -8.59 6.65 -21.66
N THR A 20 -9.42 7.20 -20.76
CA THR A 20 -8.94 7.79 -19.48
C THR A 20 -8.16 6.77 -18.65
N ASN A 21 -8.66 5.53 -18.53
CA ASN A 21 -7.96 4.49 -17.77
C ASN A 21 -6.65 4.07 -18.43
N ARG A 22 -6.59 4.05 -19.76
CA ARG A 22 -5.35 3.76 -20.51
C ARG A 22 -4.31 4.84 -20.32
N GLU A 23 -4.72 6.11 -20.37
CA GLU A 23 -3.85 7.25 -20.11
C GLU A 23 -3.27 7.19 -18.69
N ARG A 24 -4.11 6.97 -17.68
CA ARG A 24 -3.67 6.77 -16.28
C ARG A 24 -2.69 5.62 -16.11
N ALA A 25 -2.84 4.55 -16.89
CA ALA A 25 -1.96 3.37 -16.81
C ALA A 25 -0.67 3.50 -17.64
N SER A 26 -0.59 4.45 -18.56
CA SER A 26 0.51 4.54 -19.53
C SER A 26 1.84 4.92 -18.89
N ASN A 27 1.83 5.89 -17.96
CA ASN A 27 3.03 6.45 -17.35
C ASN A 27 2.91 6.44 -15.82
N PRO A 28 3.05 5.26 -15.17
CA PRO A 28 3.05 5.20 -13.71
C PRO A 28 4.30 5.91 -13.16
N THR A 29 4.13 6.77 -12.15
CA THR A 29 5.22 7.52 -11.48
C THR A 29 6.36 6.60 -11.04
N TYR A 30 6.03 5.50 -10.37
CA TYR A 30 7.00 4.50 -9.89
C TYR A 30 6.73 3.15 -10.55
N ALA A 31 7.25 2.98 -11.76
CA ALA A 31 7.03 1.81 -12.59
C ALA A 31 7.52 0.49 -11.95
N TYR A 32 6.70 -0.55 -12.05
CA TYR A 32 7.03 -1.90 -11.61
C TYR A 32 8.04 -2.56 -12.57
N LYS A 33 9.05 -3.26 -12.04
CA LYS A 33 10.19 -3.78 -12.84
C LYS A 33 10.25 -5.31 -12.97
N LYS A 34 9.47 -6.09 -12.22
CA LYS A 34 9.52 -7.56 -12.28
C LYS A 34 8.59 -8.20 -13.34
N GLY A 35 8.17 -7.43 -14.35
CA GLY A 35 7.40 -7.94 -15.48
C GLY A 35 6.03 -8.51 -15.07
N ARG A 36 5.79 -9.79 -15.37
CA ARG A 36 4.54 -10.51 -15.04
C ARG A 36 4.53 -11.12 -13.64
N LEU A 37 5.62 -11.00 -12.89
CA LEU A 37 5.68 -11.46 -11.51
C LEU A 37 4.81 -10.52 -10.67
N GLY A 38 3.82 -11.07 -9.96
CA GLY A 38 3.01 -10.29 -9.02
C GLY A 38 3.70 -10.13 -7.67
N TYR A 39 3.16 -9.25 -6.82
CA TYR A 39 3.69 -9.04 -5.47
C TYR A 39 3.70 -10.30 -4.60
N ALA A 40 2.65 -11.13 -4.65
CA ALA A 40 2.59 -12.37 -3.88
C ALA A 40 3.73 -13.35 -4.23
N ARG A 41 3.96 -13.57 -5.54
CA ARG A 41 5.05 -14.45 -6.00
C ARG A 41 6.44 -13.83 -5.81
N LEU A 42 6.53 -12.50 -5.87
CA LEU A 42 7.78 -11.80 -5.56
C LEU A 42 8.13 -12.00 -4.08
N GLU A 43 7.16 -11.91 -3.19
CA GLU A 43 7.32 -12.14 -1.76
C GLU A 43 7.74 -13.57 -1.45
N GLU A 44 7.04 -14.57 -1.99
CA GLU A 44 7.43 -15.99 -1.89
C GLU A 44 8.87 -16.20 -2.34
N LYS A 45 9.23 -15.67 -3.51
CA LYS A 45 10.58 -15.78 -4.06
C LYS A 45 11.64 -15.19 -3.10
N ILE A 46 11.39 -14.00 -2.54
CA ILE A 46 12.34 -13.36 -1.62
C ILE A 46 12.48 -14.19 -0.34
N LEU A 47 11.38 -14.69 0.21
CA LEU A 47 11.39 -15.53 1.42
C LEU A 47 12.14 -16.84 1.20
N ASP A 48 11.93 -17.48 0.05
CA ASP A 48 12.65 -18.70 -0.34
C ASP A 48 14.16 -18.43 -0.51
N GLU A 49 14.54 -17.32 -1.16
CA GLU A 49 15.94 -16.93 -1.36
C GLU A 49 16.65 -16.57 -0.05
N THR A 50 15.94 -15.90 0.88
CA THR A 50 16.48 -15.56 2.21
C THR A 50 16.35 -16.68 3.24
N LYS A 51 15.68 -17.79 2.90
CA LYS A 51 15.34 -18.88 3.83
C LYS A 51 14.73 -18.37 5.13
N SER A 52 13.87 -17.35 5.01
CA SER A 52 13.26 -16.71 6.16
C SER A 52 12.04 -17.51 6.63
N ASP A 53 11.93 -17.74 7.94
CA ASP A 53 10.71 -18.31 8.55
C ASP A 53 9.58 -17.27 8.67
N ALA A 54 9.80 -16.03 8.19
CA ALA A 54 8.78 -14.99 8.24
C ALA A 54 7.59 -15.35 7.34
N THR A 55 6.37 -15.24 7.90
CA THR A 55 5.14 -15.48 7.14
C THR A 55 4.87 -14.38 6.11
N SER A 56 5.37 -13.16 6.33
CA SER A 56 5.18 -12.05 5.39
C SER A 56 6.26 -10.96 5.56
N LEU A 57 6.72 -10.40 4.44
CA LEU A 57 7.67 -9.30 4.41
C LEU A 57 7.02 -7.95 4.74
N PRO A 58 7.77 -6.96 5.27
CA PRO A 58 7.25 -5.61 5.40
C PRO A 58 6.87 -5.01 4.02
N PRO A 59 5.76 -4.25 3.91
CA PRO A 59 5.31 -3.72 2.62
C PRO A 59 6.32 -2.80 1.92
N HIS A 60 7.10 -2.02 2.68
CA HIS A 60 8.11 -1.14 2.12
C HIS A 60 9.26 -1.94 1.48
N VAL A 61 9.75 -3.01 2.11
CA VAL A 61 10.79 -3.90 1.56
C VAL A 61 10.34 -4.50 0.22
N LEU A 62 9.12 -5.05 0.20
CA LEU A 62 8.57 -5.67 -1.00
C LEU A 62 8.34 -4.64 -2.13
N TRP A 63 7.91 -3.43 -1.77
CA TRP A 63 7.77 -2.34 -2.72
C TRP A 63 9.11 -1.87 -3.30
N LYS A 64 10.16 -1.79 -2.48
CA LYS A 64 11.53 -1.49 -2.93
C LYS A 64 11.95 -2.52 -3.97
N GLU A 65 11.89 -3.80 -3.61
CA GLU A 65 12.32 -4.85 -4.51
C GLU A 65 11.59 -4.86 -5.85
N ALA A 66 10.28 -4.61 -5.83
CA ALA A 66 9.48 -4.47 -7.05
C ALA A 66 9.97 -3.42 -8.07
N ARG A 67 10.83 -2.48 -7.66
CA ARG A 67 11.41 -1.41 -8.51
C ARG A 67 12.86 -1.63 -8.89
N VAL A 68 13.49 -2.68 -8.38
CA VAL A 68 14.85 -3.06 -8.79
C VAL A 68 14.80 -3.68 -10.19
N GLY A 69 15.57 -3.10 -11.11
CA GLY A 69 15.74 -3.61 -12.47
C GLY A 69 16.39 -4.99 -12.53
N LYS A 70 16.45 -5.59 -13.71
CA LYS A 70 17.16 -6.88 -13.89
C LYS A 70 18.65 -6.75 -13.60
N ASP A 71 19.21 -5.58 -13.88
CA ASP A 71 20.63 -5.26 -13.70
C ASP A 71 20.94 -4.77 -12.28
N GLY A 72 19.97 -4.83 -11.35
CA GLY A 72 20.11 -4.29 -9.99
C GLY A 72 19.94 -2.78 -9.88
N THR A 73 19.74 -2.07 -10.99
CA THR A 73 19.61 -0.60 -10.99
C THR A 73 18.27 -0.12 -10.42
N VAL A 74 18.31 0.93 -9.61
CA VAL A 74 17.16 1.69 -9.12
C VAL A 74 17.19 3.07 -9.77
N ARG A 75 16.01 3.67 -10.02
CA ARG A 75 15.94 5.03 -10.58
C ARG A 75 16.19 6.06 -9.48
N ASP A 76 16.86 7.16 -9.82
CA ASP A 76 17.18 8.24 -8.88
C ASP A 76 15.93 8.85 -8.22
N ASP A 77 14.84 8.96 -8.97
CA ASP A 77 13.55 9.47 -8.46
C ASP A 77 12.88 8.54 -7.44
N VAL A 78 13.35 7.31 -7.29
CA VAL A 78 12.88 6.35 -6.28
C VAL A 78 13.82 6.29 -5.07
N GLN A 79 15.07 6.74 -5.22
CA GLN A 79 16.09 6.62 -4.19
C GLN A 79 15.72 7.38 -2.90
N HIS A 80 15.20 8.60 -3.02
CA HIS A 80 14.76 9.36 -1.84
C HIS A 80 13.69 8.63 -1.01
N ILE A 81 12.79 7.90 -1.66
CA ILE A 81 11.75 7.09 -0.99
C ILE A 81 12.38 5.91 -0.26
N TYR A 82 13.46 5.34 -0.82
CA TYR A 82 14.19 4.26 -0.16
C TYR A 82 14.80 4.73 1.15
N ASP A 83 15.50 5.86 1.10
CA ASP A 83 16.20 6.44 2.24
C ASP A 83 15.20 6.86 3.33
N GLU A 84 14.07 7.45 2.93
CA GLU A 84 12.99 7.78 3.86
C GLU A 84 12.36 6.53 4.49
N CYS A 85 12.14 5.46 3.71
CA CYS A 85 11.66 4.19 4.27
C CYS A 85 12.63 3.59 5.29
N GLU A 86 13.95 3.67 5.07
CA GLU A 86 14.94 3.19 6.05
C GLU A 86 14.89 4.02 7.33
N THR A 87 14.89 5.35 7.19
CA THR A 87 14.81 6.28 8.31
C THR A 87 13.56 6.03 9.15
N LEU A 88 12.40 5.91 8.50
CA LEU A 88 11.12 5.64 9.15
C LEU A 88 11.08 4.24 9.79
N SER A 89 11.63 3.23 9.12
CA SER A 89 11.66 1.87 9.68
C SER A 89 12.50 1.78 10.95
N GLN A 90 13.53 2.61 11.09
CA GLN A 90 14.36 2.69 12.30
C GLN A 90 13.67 3.51 13.40
N SER A 91 12.96 4.59 13.05
CA SER A 91 12.30 5.47 14.03
C SER A 91 11.03 4.87 14.64
N ILE A 92 10.34 3.97 13.94
CA ILE A 92 9.06 3.37 14.41
C ILE A 92 9.24 2.50 15.67
N SER A 93 10.48 2.12 16.03
CA SER A 93 10.73 1.44 17.30
C SER A 93 10.51 2.34 18.53
N THR A 94 10.32 3.65 18.34
CA THR A 94 10.17 4.63 19.40
C THR A 94 8.97 5.53 19.13
N ALA A 95 7.95 5.41 19.98
CA ALA A 95 6.81 6.32 20.14
C ALA A 95 5.64 6.22 19.13
N GLU A 96 4.49 5.78 19.66
CA GLU A 96 3.17 6.37 19.46
C GLU A 96 2.80 6.91 18.06
N ASP A 97 2.82 6.07 17.03
CA ASP A 97 2.27 6.45 15.73
C ASP A 97 0.72 6.46 15.78
N GLN A 98 0.15 7.60 16.17
CA GLN A 98 -1.30 7.86 16.13
C GLN A 98 -1.88 7.82 14.70
N GLU A 99 -1.04 7.95 13.67
CA GLU A 99 -1.50 8.15 12.29
C GLU A 99 -1.98 6.87 11.57
N ASN A 100 -1.75 5.67 12.12
CA ASN A 100 -2.17 4.38 11.53
C ASN A 100 -1.77 4.24 10.04
N ARG A 101 -0.65 4.86 9.63
CA ARG A 101 -0.09 4.81 8.28
C ARG A 101 1.10 3.85 8.24
N SER A 102 1.25 3.14 7.12
CA SER A 102 2.43 2.28 6.92
C SER A 102 3.67 3.13 6.62
N VAL A 103 4.87 2.58 6.89
CA VAL A 103 6.18 3.16 6.50
C VAL A 103 6.15 3.67 5.05
N LEU A 104 5.65 2.83 4.15
CA LEU A 104 5.62 3.13 2.73
C LEU A 104 4.65 4.26 2.38
N SER A 105 3.51 4.36 3.09
CA SER A 105 2.54 5.43 2.89
C SER A 105 3.10 6.78 3.33
N ARG A 106 3.82 6.78 4.46
CA ARG A 106 4.55 7.95 4.97
C ARG A 106 5.63 8.40 3.99
N ALA A 107 6.49 7.47 3.55
CA ALA A 107 7.57 7.76 2.60
C ALA A 107 7.10 8.23 1.22
N LEU A 108 5.89 7.86 0.81
CA LEU A 108 5.30 8.35 -0.44
C LEU A 108 4.51 9.65 -0.24
N ASN A 109 4.28 10.06 1.00
CA ASN A 109 3.39 11.13 1.40
C ASN A 109 1.99 11.01 0.77
N VAL A 110 1.42 9.80 0.77
CA VAL A 110 0.08 9.50 0.23
C VAL A 110 -0.81 8.92 1.31
N PRO A 111 -2.09 9.31 1.39
CA PRO A 111 -3.04 8.67 2.30
C PRO A 111 -3.13 7.17 2.04
N GLU A 112 -3.26 6.40 3.13
CA GLU A 112 -3.55 4.97 3.05
C GLU A 112 -5.06 4.75 2.92
N TYR A 113 -5.48 3.97 1.93
CA TYR A 113 -6.88 3.68 1.73
C TYR A 113 -7.32 2.50 2.63
N PRO A 114 -8.52 2.57 3.22
CA PRO A 114 -9.06 1.43 3.94
C PRO A 114 -9.25 0.24 2.99
N GLY A 115 -8.90 -0.96 3.45
CA GLY A 115 -9.11 -2.20 2.70
C GLY A 115 -8.02 -2.58 1.68
N ARG A 116 -6.91 -1.84 1.58
CA ARG A 116 -5.76 -2.26 0.77
C ARG A 116 -4.45 -1.82 1.40
N VAL A 117 -3.49 -2.73 1.52
CA VAL A 117 -2.11 -2.41 1.90
C VAL A 117 -1.29 -2.08 0.66
N ARG A 118 -0.69 -0.89 0.64
CA ARG A 118 0.23 -0.49 -0.42
C ARG A 118 1.48 -1.38 -0.42
N GLY A 119 1.95 -1.75 -1.61
CA GLY A 119 3.17 -2.58 -1.76
C GLY A 119 2.97 -4.09 -1.61
N LYS A 120 1.74 -4.55 -1.36
CA LYS A 120 1.41 -5.97 -1.19
C LYS A 120 0.58 -6.59 -2.33
N GLY A 121 0.09 -5.77 -3.25
CA GLY A 121 -0.77 -6.22 -4.35
C GLY A 121 -2.25 -6.24 -4.00
N HIS A 122 -3.05 -6.85 -4.86
CA HIS A 122 -4.50 -6.94 -4.71
C HIS A 122 -4.87 -8.01 -3.66
N GLY A 123 -5.93 -7.76 -2.88
CA GLY A 123 -6.44 -8.71 -1.88
C GLY A 123 -5.81 -8.59 -0.48
N CYS A 124 -4.65 -7.95 -0.33
CA CYS A 124 -4.03 -7.74 0.97
C CYS A 124 -4.66 -6.53 1.70
N THR A 125 -5.37 -6.79 2.80
CA THR A 125 -5.95 -5.76 3.67
C THR A 125 -5.10 -5.57 4.92
N PRO A 126 -5.14 -4.40 5.58
CA PRO A 126 -4.40 -4.19 6.84
C PRO A 126 -4.75 -5.22 7.91
N THR A 127 -6.04 -5.60 8.01
CA THR A 127 -6.50 -6.64 8.94
C THR A 127 -5.90 -8.01 8.63
N SER A 128 -5.80 -8.37 7.35
CA SER A 128 -5.19 -9.65 6.94
C SER A 128 -3.68 -9.67 7.17
N LEU A 129 -3.00 -8.55 6.98
CA LEU A 129 -1.54 -8.49 7.06
C LEU A 129 -1.05 -8.42 8.51
N TYR A 130 -1.53 -7.44 9.27
CA TYR A 130 -1.01 -7.18 10.62
C TYR A 130 -1.66 -8.07 11.68
N LYS A 131 -2.70 -8.84 11.31
CA LYS A 131 -3.52 -9.66 12.24
C LYS A 131 -3.95 -8.87 13.49
N ASN A 132 -4.07 -7.56 13.37
CA ASN A 132 -4.41 -6.71 14.49
C ASN A 132 -5.87 -6.96 14.88
N PRO A 133 -6.17 -7.20 16.16
CA PRO A 133 -7.55 -7.24 16.63
C PRO A 133 -8.20 -5.89 16.29
N ARG A 134 -9.44 -5.93 15.76
CA ARG A 134 -10.18 -4.70 15.46
C ARG A 134 -10.21 -3.84 16.73
N ARG A 135 -9.72 -2.61 16.66
CA ARG A 135 -9.93 -1.65 17.76
C ARG A 135 -11.43 -1.51 17.96
N ARG A 136 -11.90 -1.76 19.19
CA ARG A 136 -13.31 -1.54 19.55
C ARG A 136 -13.58 -0.05 19.40
N ASN A 137 -14.67 0.31 18.74
CA ASN A 137 -15.12 1.70 18.76
C ASN A 137 -15.42 2.09 20.23
N PRO A 138 -15.00 3.29 20.67
CA PRO A 138 -15.32 3.75 22.01
C PRO A 138 -16.83 3.84 22.18
N SER A 139 -17.32 3.55 23.38
CA SER A 139 -18.75 3.68 23.69
C SER A 139 -19.15 5.16 23.74
N ASN A 140 -20.44 5.46 23.57
CA ASN A 140 -20.92 6.84 23.74
C ASN A 140 -20.60 7.40 25.13
N GLN A 141 -20.54 6.56 26.17
CA GLN A 141 -20.15 6.99 27.51
C GLN A 141 -18.68 7.40 27.56
N GLU A 142 -17.79 6.61 26.97
CA GLU A 142 -16.34 6.89 26.92
C GLU A 142 -16.04 8.17 26.12
N VAL A 143 -16.80 8.41 25.05
CA VAL A 143 -16.72 9.66 24.28
C VAL A 143 -17.18 10.85 25.13
N MET A 144 -18.23 10.71 25.93
CA MET A 144 -18.70 11.78 26.82
C MET A 144 -17.70 12.08 27.95
N GLU A 145 -17.08 11.05 28.54
CA GLU A 145 -16.05 11.21 29.58
C GLU A 145 -14.81 11.93 29.04
N THR A 146 -14.36 11.57 27.83
CA THR A 146 -13.21 12.25 27.20
C THR A 146 -13.51 13.71 26.85
N LEU A 147 -14.73 14.02 26.40
CA LEU A 147 -15.17 15.40 26.18
C LEU A 147 -15.20 16.22 27.47
N GLN A 148 -15.70 15.64 28.57
CA GLN A 148 -15.71 16.28 29.88
C GLN A 148 -14.30 16.53 30.41
N ALA A 149 -13.40 15.56 30.25
CA ALA A 149 -12.00 15.69 30.66
C ALA A 149 -11.26 16.79 29.88
N LEU A 150 -11.53 16.93 28.58
CA LEU A 150 -10.98 18.03 27.76
C LEU A 150 -11.53 19.39 28.18
N GLN A 151 -12.81 19.46 28.53
CA GLN A 151 -13.44 20.70 29.02
C GLN A 151 -12.91 21.14 30.39
N ALA A 152 -12.50 20.20 31.24
CA ALA A 152 -11.94 20.48 32.57
C ALA A 152 -10.47 20.98 32.54
N GLN A 153 -9.80 20.92 31.40
CA GLN A 153 -8.43 21.38 31.21
C GLN A 153 -8.32 22.83 30.71
N VAL A 154 -9.45 23.50 30.47
CA VAL A 154 -9.58 24.91 30.09
C VAL A 154 -10.04 25.72 31.29
#